data_AF-A0A645HJV4-F1
#
_entry.id   AF-A0A645HJV4-F1
#
_cell.length_a   1.000
_cell.length_b   1.000
_cell.length_c   1.000
_cell.angle_alpha   90.00
_cell.angle_beta   90.00
_cell.angle_gamma   90.00
#
_symmetry.space_group_name_H-M   'P 1'
#
loop_
_entity.id
_entity.type
_entity.pdbx_description
1 polymer ?
#
loop_
_entity_poly.entity_id
_entity_poly.type
_entity_poly.pdbx_seq_one_letter_code
_entity_poly.pdbx_strand_id
1 'polypeptide(L)'
;MPLLQVRDCPEDIYKKVTLAAKRKNRTIGQQIIALLEKGLGQEQPNIERRKQVLERIKARKVAEDIKKVDTVALIREDRDR
;
A
#
# COMPACT_ATOMS: atom_id res chain seq x y z
N MET A 1 16.39 1.14 8.88
CA MET A 1 15.52 0.02 9.30
C MET A 1 16.39 -1.20 9.51
N PRO A 2 16.11 -2.04 10.52
CA PRO A 2 16.87 -3.27 10.75
C PRO A 2 16.66 -4.25 9.58
N LEU A 3 17.72 -4.91 9.15
CA LEU A 3 17.68 -5.93 8.11
C LEU A 3 17.38 -7.30 8.76
N LEU A 4 16.28 -7.93 8.35
CA LEU A 4 15.94 -9.30 8.77
C LEU A 4 16.32 -10.27 7.66
N GLN A 5 17.21 -11.21 7.97
CA GLN A 5 17.61 -12.29 7.07
C GLN A 5 17.14 -13.64 7.63
N VAL A 6 16.48 -14.44 6.80
CA VAL A 6 16.10 -15.82 7.13
C VAL A 6 17.21 -16.74 6.64
N ARG A 7 17.87 -17.45 7.55
CA ARG A 7 18.86 -18.48 7.20
C ARG A 7 18.20 -19.85 7.11
N ASP A 8 18.77 -20.72 6.28
CA ASP A 8 18.38 -22.13 6.16
C ASP A 8 16.87 -22.36 5.93
N CYS A 9 16.26 -21.50 5.12
CA CYS A 9 14.84 -21.60 4.79
C CYS A 9 14.59 -22.86 3.95
N PRO A 10 13.74 -23.80 4.40
CA PRO A 10 13.38 -24.98 3.61
C PRO A 10 12.77 -24.57 2.26
N GLU A 11 13.15 -25.27 1.20
CA GLU A 11 12.76 -24.93 -0.17
C GLU A 11 11.22 -24.90 -0.35
N ASP A 12 10.52 -25.83 0.30
CA ASP A 12 9.05 -25.91 0.27
C ASP A 12 8.39 -24.66 0.86
N ILE A 13 8.96 -24.12 1.93
CA ILE A 13 8.47 -22.90 2.58
C ILE A 13 8.75 -21.70 1.66
N TYR A 14 9.96 -21.61 1.12
CA TYR A 14 10.32 -20.56 0.17
C TYR A 14 9.38 -20.53 -1.05
N LYS A 15 9.08 -21.70 -1.63
CA LYS A 15 8.13 -21.84 -2.74
C LYS A 15 6.73 -21.36 -2.35
N LYS A 16 6.22 -21.77 -1.19
CA LYS A 16 4.89 -21.34 -0.68
C LYS A 16 4.82 -19.82 -0.48
N VAL A 17 5.85 -19.22 0.12
CA VAL A 17 5.91 -17.77 0.33
C VAL A 17 5.97 -17.03 -1.01
N THR A 18 6.77 -17.53 -1.96
CA THR A 18 6.89 -16.94 -3.30
C THR A 18 5.55 -16.97 -4.05
N LEU A 19 4.82 -18.09 -3.98
CA LEU A 19 3.48 -18.20 -4.58
C LEU A 19 2.48 -17.24 -3.93
N ALA A 20 2.51 -17.11 -2.60
CA ALA A 20 1.65 -16.17 -1.88
C ALA A 20 1.98 -14.71 -2.24
N ALA A 21 3.26 -14.37 -2.38
CA ALA A 21 3.72 -13.05 -2.79
C ALA A 21 3.22 -12.69 -4.20
N LYS A 22 3.36 -13.62 -5.16
CA LYS A 22 2.84 -13.46 -6.53
C LYS A 22 1.32 -13.22 -6.55
N ARG A 23 0.55 -14.02 -5.80
CA ARG A 23 -0.93 -13.86 -5.72
C ARG A 23 -1.37 -12.50 -5.18
N LYS A 24 -0.55 -11.87 -4.34
CA LYS A 24 -0.84 -10.55 -3.75
C LYS A 24 -0.12 -9.40 -4.45
N ASN A 25 0.57 -9.64 -5.57
CA ASN A 25 1.42 -8.66 -6.27
C ASN A 25 2.39 -7.95 -5.32
N ARG A 26 3.06 -8.72 -4.45
CA ARG A 26 4.03 -8.23 -3.46
C ARG A 26 5.41 -8.81 -3.71
N THR A 27 6.45 -8.13 -3.25
CA THR A 27 7.78 -8.73 -3.16
C THR A 27 7.82 -9.80 -2.07
N ILE A 28 8.78 -10.72 -2.13
CA ILE A 28 8.95 -11.77 -1.11
C ILE A 28 9.16 -11.14 0.28
N GLY A 29 10.01 -10.11 0.38
CA GLY A 29 10.25 -9.39 1.64
C GLY A 29 8.98 -8.77 2.23
N GLN A 30 8.15 -8.12 1.39
CA GLN A 30 6.86 -7.59 1.83
C GLN A 30 5.89 -8.68 2.29
N GLN A 31 5.90 -9.83 1.61
CA GLN A 31 5.07 -10.96 2.01
C GLN A 31 5.53 -11.57 3.33
N ILE A 32 6.83 -11.66 3.58
CA ILE A 32 7.38 -12.12 4.87
C ILE A 32 6.98 -11.18 6.00
N ILE A 33 7.11 -9.86 5.82
CA ILE A 33 6.66 -8.88 6.82
C ILE A 33 5.18 -9.07 7.12
N ALA A 34 4.33 -9.19 6.11
CA ALA A 34 2.90 -9.40 6.32
C ALA A 34 2.58 -10.73 7.04
N LEU A 35 3.35 -11.80 6.79
CA LEU A 35 3.20 -13.07 7.51
C LEU A 35 3.68 -12.97 8.96
N LEU A 36 4.74 -12.21 9.22
CA LEU A 36 5.24 -11.95 10.58
C LEU A 36 4.27 -11.08 11.38
N GLU A 37 3.75 -10.00 10.79
CA GLU A 37 2.70 -9.16 11.40
C GLU A 37 1.51 -10.02 11.78
N LYS A 38 1.07 -10.92 10.89
CA LYS A 38 0.00 -11.87 11.19
C LYS A 38 0.34 -12.83 12.33
N GLY A 39 1.52 -13.45 12.29
CA GLY A 39 1.96 -14.40 13.32
C GLY A 39 2.13 -13.76 14.70
N LEU A 40 2.46 -12.47 14.74
CA LEU A 40 2.60 -11.67 15.97
C LEU A 40 1.28 -11.04 16.42
N GLY A 41 0.16 -11.30 15.74
CA GLY A 41 -1.14 -10.68 16.05
C GLY A 41 -1.20 -9.18 15.80
N GLN A 42 -0.25 -8.64 15.04
CA GLN A 42 -0.15 -7.23 14.65
C GLN A 42 -0.86 -6.96 13.31
N GLU A 43 -1.71 -7.87 12.85
CA GLU A 43 -2.52 -7.69 11.65
C GLU A 43 -3.41 -6.46 11.85
N GLN A 44 -3.04 -5.33 11.23
CA GLN A 44 -3.93 -4.19 11.18
C GLN A 44 -5.17 -4.59 10.36
N PRO A 45 -6.37 -4.50 10.93
CA PRO A 45 -7.58 -4.76 10.18
C PRO A 45 -7.64 -3.79 8.99
N ASN A 46 -8.10 -4.29 7.84
CA ASN A 46 -8.22 -3.49 6.61
C ASN A 46 -8.96 -2.16 6.83
N ILE A 47 -9.88 -2.14 7.80
CA ILE A 47 -10.66 -0.96 8.20
C ILE A 47 -9.75 0.13 8.79
N GLU A 48 -8.85 -0.23 9.71
CA GLU A 48 -7.91 0.73 10.30
C GLU A 48 -6.91 1.27 9.28
N ARG A 49 -6.39 0.39 8.41
CA ARG A 49 -5.50 0.80 7.33
C ARG A 49 -6.18 1.78 6.38
N ARG A 50 -7.44 1.51 6.00
CA ARG A 50 -8.24 2.43 5.17
C ARG A 50 -8.47 3.76 5.88
N LYS A 51 -8.81 3.73 7.17
CA LYS A 51 -9.02 4.94 7.97
C LYS A 51 -7.76 5.81 8.01
N GLN A 52 -6.59 5.22 8.27
CA GLN A 52 -5.31 5.95 8.26
C GLN A 52 -4.99 6.57 6.90
N VAL A 53 -5.26 5.87 5.79
CA VAL A 53 -5.05 6.41 4.44
C VAL A 53 -5.99 7.59 4.18
N LEU A 54 -7.28 7.46 4.53
CA LEU A 54 -8.25 8.55 4.36
C LEU A 54 -7.89 9.78 5.19
N GLU A 55 -7.44 9.59 6.43
CA GLU A 55 -6.99 10.69 7.28
C GLU A 55 -5.72 11.36 6.71
N ARG A 56 -4.77 10.60 6.14
CA ARG A 56 -3.63 11.19 5.42
C ARG A 56 -4.03 11.99 4.19
N ILE A 57 -5.04 11.53 3.44
CA ILE A 57 -5.56 12.25 2.29
C ILE A 57 -6.22 13.56 2.73
N LYS A 58 -7.06 13.53 3.78
CA LYS A 58 -7.70 14.73 4.33
C LYS A 58 -6.69 15.72 4.91
N ALA A 59 -5.66 15.23 5.59
CA ALA A 59 -4.63 16.07 6.19
C ALA A 59 -3.66 16.67 5.17
N ARG A 60 -3.75 16.29 3.89
CA ARG A 60 -2.90 16.84 2.84
C ARG A 60 -3.27 18.31 2.62
N LYS A 61 -2.32 19.21 2.89
CA LYS A 61 -2.44 20.62 2.54
C LYS A 61 -2.38 20.76 1.02
N VAL A 62 -3.53 21.06 0.42
CA VAL A 62 -3.64 21.45 -0.98
C VAL A 62 -3.50 22.96 -1.05
N ALA A 63 -2.64 23.45 -1.93
CA ALA A 63 -2.40 24.86 -2.14
C ALA A 63 -3.70 25.57 -2.58
N GLU A 64 -3.97 26.75 -2.02
CA GLU A 64 -5.26 27.44 -2.15
C GLU A 64 -5.53 27.96 -3.56
N ASP A 65 -4.47 28.21 -4.33
CA ASP A 65 -4.47 28.49 -5.75
C ASP A 65 -5.09 27.34 -6.57
N ILE A 66 -4.79 26.08 -6.23
CA ILE A 66 -5.35 24.91 -6.93
C ILE A 66 -6.84 24.73 -6.60
N LYS A 67 -7.27 25.11 -5.39
CA LYS A 67 -8.70 25.04 -4.99
C LYS A 67 -9.57 26.05 -5.72
N LYS A 68 -8.99 27.13 -6.24
CA LYS A 68 -9.70 28.17 -7.00
C LYS A 68 -9.87 27.84 -8.47
N VAL A 69 -9.20 26.79 -8.95
CA VAL A 69 -9.30 26.37 -10.35
C VAL A 69 -10.68 25.77 -10.59
N ASP A 70 -11.40 26.31 -11.59
CA ASP A 70 -12.69 25.76 -12.00
C ASP A 70 -12.47 24.45 -12.75
N THR A 71 -12.68 23.35 -12.04
CA THR A 71 -12.59 22.00 -12.60
C THR A 71 -13.55 21.77 -13.76
N VAL A 72 -14.69 22.47 -13.82
CA VAL A 72 -15.67 22.32 -14.90
C VAL A 72 -15.17 22.99 -16.18
N ALA A 73 -14.52 24.14 -16.06
CA ALA A 73 -13.91 24.84 -17.19
C ALA A 73 -12.80 24.00 -17.83
N LEU A 74 -11.92 23.38 -17.03
CA LEU A 74 -10.84 22.52 -17.52
C LEU A 74 -11.34 21.27 -18.26
N ILE A 75 -12.40 20.63 -17.76
CA ILE A 75 -12.98 19.44 -18.41
C ILE A 75 -13.61 19.81 -19.77
N ARG A 76 -14.17 21.02 -19.89
CA ARG A 76 -14.77 21.50 -21.15
C ARG A 76 -13.69 21.83 -22.18
N GLU A 77 -12.61 22.50 -21.79
CA GLU A 77 -11.46 22.78 -22.68
C GLU A 77 -10.88 21.51 -23.31
N ASP A 78 -10.80 20.41 -22.56
CA ASP A 78 -10.26 19.14 -23.07
C ASP A 78 -11.20 18.44 -24.07
N ARG A 79 -12.50 18.75 -24.02
CA ARG A 79 -13.56 18.12 -24.84
C ARG A 79 -13.81 18.82 -26.17
N ASP A 80 -13.50 20.11 -26.25
CA ASP A 80 -13.60 20.94 -27.46
C ASP A 80 -12.33 20.88 -28.34
N ARG A 81 -11.39 19.99 -28.00
CA ARG A 81 -10.10 19.79 -28.66
C ARG A 81 -10.05 18.48 -29.45
#